data_AF-A0A542S2D0-F1
#
_entry.id   AF-A0A542S2D0-F1
#
_cell.length_a   1.000
_cell.length_b   1.000
_cell.length_c   1.000
_cell.angle_alpha   90.00
_cell.angle_beta   90.00
_cell.angle_gamma   90.00
#
_symmetry.space_group_name_H-M   'P 1'
#
loop_
_entity.id
_entity.type
_entity.pdbx_description
1 polymer ?
#
loop_
_entity_poly.entity_id
_entity_poly.type
_entity_poly.pdbx_seq_one_letter_code
_entity_poly.pdbx_strand_id
1 'polypeptide(L)'
;MIRTGARVLVAVVAATAATGCSQVTGDDEQHARVGDVFELNGQAEGSPLTVQLPNLRYQFVVSRPQAKARHSVGEYDDHWSAEPARGAEFLEIGYRPEKTDGDAWALWQPSARGKLPDPVFTVVADDERIVLDNDLRFDWLVTVPADADDLALEVEFDGRTLRTDLGTPVSGIDVFAAAPPRRSQVPCPEQPRTTVRGGARFNGTECGVAALTAVPWHAAVGWAAPGRAWLVAKVNVSINTYFTGGSGPGTSYEIGYGEPSYLLDGALPHVVLDDDGRELASRPADMTVDDVRTVIFDVPADATRATLELALDYTGTPEDGEGQQVRFRLRRSLPLALR
;
A
#
# COMPACT_ATOMS: atom_id res chain seq x y z
N MET A 1 -7.95 -15.36 54.39
CA MET A 1 -6.71 -14.74 54.92
C MET A 1 -6.87 -13.24 54.84
N ILE A 2 -6.79 -12.59 56.00
CA ILE A 2 -7.11 -11.18 56.24
C ILE A 2 -5.77 -10.42 56.35
N ARG A 3 -5.61 -9.35 55.58
CA ARG A 3 -4.63 -8.26 55.75
C ARG A 3 -5.38 -7.00 55.28
N THR A 4 -5.85 -6.03 56.09
CA THR A 4 -5.21 -5.17 57.11
C THR A 4 -3.80 -4.77 56.68
N GLY A 5 -3.46 -3.52 56.37
CA GLY A 5 -4.15 -2.23 56.40
C GLY A 5 -3.05 -1.15 56.31
N ALA A 6 -3.35 0.02 55.75
CA ALA A 6 -2.66 1.28 56.05
C ALA A 6 -3.42 2.43 55.34
N ARG A 7 -4.25 3.15 56.09
CA ARG A 7 -4.80 4.44 55.66
C ARG A 7 -3.79 5.51 56.03
N VAL A 8 -3.13 6.09 55.02
CA VAL A 8 -2.32 7.29 55.19
C VAL A 8 -3.25 8.50 54.99
N LEU A 9 -3.54 9.17 56.09
CA LEU A 9 -4.27 10.43 56.13
C LEU A 9 -3.20 11.54 55.97
N VAL A 10 -3.08 12.11 54.77
CA VAL A 10 -2.29 13.33 54.57
C VAL A 10 -3.24 14.51 54.66
N ALA A 11 -3.05 15.30 55.72
CA ALA A 11 -3.72 16.57 55.93
C ALA A 11 -3.31 17.56 54.83
N VAL A 12 -4.23 17.91 53.94
CA VAL A 12 -4.06 19.05 53.04
C VAL A 12 -4.41 20.29 53.83
N VAL A 13 -3.36 21.03 54.19
CA VAL A 13 -3.42 22.36 54.79
C VAL A 13 -4.18 23.29 53.83
N ALA A 14 -5.31 23.80 54.32
CA ALA A 14 -6.00 24.93 53.73
C ALA A 14 -5.10 26.17 53.83
N ALA A 15 -4.37 26.47 52.77
CA ALA A 15 -3.67 27.74 52.60
C ALA A 15 -4.62 28.71 51.90
N THR A 16 -5.09 29.66 52.69
CA THR A 16 -5.76 30.92 52.38
C THR A 16 -5.49 31.50 51.00
N ALA A 17 -6.61 31.81 50.33
CA ALA A 17 -6.72 32.69 49.18
C ALA A 17 -5.96 34.01 49.39
N ALA A 18 -4.89 34.19 48.61
CA ALA A 18 -4.46 35.50 48.16
C ALA A 18 -4.94 35.65 46.71
N THR A 19 -6.10 36.25 46.53
CA THR A 19 -6.58 36.76 45.24
C THR A 19 -5.72 37.96 44.86
N GLY A 20 -4.47 37.69 44.45
CA GLY A 20 -3.65 38.63 43.72
C GLY A 20 -4.05 38.53 42.26
N CYS A 21 -4.96 39.40 41.81
CA CYS A 21 -5.17 39.67 40.40
C CYS A 21 -3.93 40.41 39.86
N SER A 22 -2.82 39.71 39.70
CA SER A 22 -1.77 40.16 38.80
C SER A 22 -2.29 39.96 37.39
N GLN A 23 -2.84 41.04 36.82
CA GLN A 23 -2.95 41.17 35.38
C GLN A 23 -1.54 40.97 34.82
N VAL A 24 -1.26 39.77 34.31
CA VAL A 24 -0.11 39.47 33.48
C VAL A 24 -0.40 40.14 32.14
N THR A 25 -0.04 41.41 32.02
CA THR A 25 0.05 42.14 30.74
C THR A 25 1.48 42.08 30.22
N GLY A 26 2.10 40.91 30.32
CA GLY A 26 3.31 40.60 29.59
C GLY A 26 2.87 39.99 28.27
N ASP A 27 3.02 40.74 27.19
CA ASP A 27 3.05 40.26 25.80
C ASP A 27 4.33 39.40 25.64
N ASP A 28 4.49 38.38 26.48
CA ASP A 28 5.62 37.47 26.44
C ASP A 28 5.32 36.45 25.34
N GLU A 29 5.47 36.88 24.08
CA GLU A 29 5.43 35.99 22.93
C GLU A 29 6.41 34.82 23.16
N GLN A 30 5.88 33.61 23.05
CA GLN A 30 6.68 32.41 23.14
C GLN A 30 7.44 32.21 21.82
N HIS A 31 8.76 32.03 21.91
CA HIS A 31 9.58 31.70 20.75
C HIS A 31 9.64 30.18 20.54
N ALA A 32 9.36 29.73 19.32
CA ALA A 32 9.48 28.33 18.90
C ALA A 32 10.93 27.81 19.00
N ARG A 33 11.11 26.58 19.46
CA ARG A 33 12.43 25.93 19.59
C ARG A 33 12.61 24.88 18.51
N VAL A 34 13.87 24.51 18.24
CA VAL A 34 14.18 23.39 17.33
C VAL A 34 13.38 22.15 17.74
N GLY A 35 12.72 21.54 16.76
CA GLY A 35 11.85 20.37 16.97
C GLY A 35 10.38 20.68 17.14
N ASP A 36 9.99 21.94 17.36
CA ASP A 36 8.59 22.32 17.41
C ASP A 36 7.95 22.23 16.01
N VAL A 37 6.71 21.71 15.97
CA VAL A 37 5.90 21.55 14.75
C VAL A 37 4.55 22.22 14.98
N PHE A 38 4.15 23.07 14.04
CA PHE A 38 2.90 23.81 14.08
C PHE A 38 2.12 23.62 12.79
N GLU A 39 0.81 23.90 12.86
CA GLU A 39 0.00 24.10 11.67
C GLU A 39 0.37 25.43 11.00
N LEU A 40 0.59 25.41 9.69
CA LEU A 40 0.82 26.58 8.88
C LEU A 40 -0.52 27.20 8.46
N ASN A 41 -0.81 28.42 8.91
CA ASN A 41 -1.98 29.17 8.48
C ASN A 41 -1.68 29.91 7.17
N GLY A 42 -1.66 29.16 6.06
CA GLY A 42 -1.30 29.67 4.75
C GLY A 42 -0.98 28.56 3.76
N GLN A 43 -0.31 28.92 2.67
CA GLN A 43 0.24 27.95 1.72
C GLN A 43 1.76 28.09 1.75
N ALA A 44 2.46 26.97 1.94
CA ALA A 44 3.91 27.00 1.90
C ALA A 44 4.41 27.44 0.51
N GLU A 45 5.43 28.30 0.48
CA GLU A 45 6.13 28.70 -0.73
C GLU A 45 7.56 28.16 -0.74
N GLY A 46 7.93 27.46 -1.82
CA GLY A 46 9.23 26.80 -1.83
C GLY A 46 9.53 25.96 -3.05
N SER A 47 10.49 25.05 -2.89
CA SER A 47 10.87 24.10 -3.93
C SER A 47 9.90 22.92 -3.91
N PRO A 48 9.37 22.49 -5.07
CA PRO A 48 8.53 21.30 -5.12
C PRO A 48 9.36 20.05 -4.90
N LEU A 49 8.79 19.11 -4.16
CA LEU A 49 9.36 17.79 -3.88
C LEU A 49 8.27 16.74 -4.10
N THR A 50 8.59 15.64 -4.77
CA THR A 50 7.64 14.53 -4.94
C THR A 50 8.15 13.29 -4.21
N VAL A 51 7.27 12.68 -3.43
CA VAL A 51 7.46 11.37 -2.82
C VAL A 51 6.40 10.43 -3.39
N GLN A 52 6.82 9.54 -4.27
CA GLN A 52 5.99 8.51 -4.87
C GLN A 52 6.17 7.20 -4.08
N LEU A 53 5.14 6.84 -3.32
CA LEU A 53 5.04 5.59 -2.57
C LEU A 53 4.11 4.60 -3.27
N PRO A 54 4.05 3.33 -2.83
CA PRO A 54 3.19 2.34 -3.46
C PRO A 54 1.69 2.66 -3.38
N ASN A 55 1.24 3.30 -2.29
CA ASN A 55 -0.16 3.62 -2.03
C ASN A 55 -0.61 4.94 -2.68
N LEU A 56 0.19 5.99 -2.53
CA LEU A 56 -0.13 7.36 -2.94
C LEU A 56 1.12 8.09 -3.42
N ARG A 57 0.88 9.18 -4.15
CA ARG A 57 1.87 10.19 -4.49
C ARG A 57 1.69 11.36 -3.55
N TYR A 58 2.77 11.87 -2.98
CA TYR A 58 2.76 13.01 -2.08
C TYR A 58 3.53 14.15 -2.72
N GLN A 59 2.84 15.27 -2.96
CA GLN A 59 3.44 16.50 -3.43
C GLN A 59 3.73 17.40 -2.24
N PHE A 60 5.00 17.75 -2.07
CA PHE A 60 5.47 18.67 -1.07
C PHE A 60 5.91 19.98 -1.72
N VAL A 61 5.77 21.07 -0.97
CA VAL A 61 6.42 22.35 -1.27
C VAL A 61 7.21 22.74 -0.03
N VAL A 62 8.54 22.78 -0.14
CA VAL A 62 9.41 23.00 1.03
C VAL A 62 10.15 24.32 0.86
N SER A 63 9.94 25.24 1.80
CA SER A 63 10.62 26.54 1.80
C SER A 63 12.11 26.37 2.16
N ARG A 64 12.88 27.45 2.04
CA ARG A 64 14.20 27.51 2.68
C ARG A 64 14.03 27.87 4.16
N PRO A 65 14.93 27.42 5.05
CA PRO A 65 15.01 27.91 6.42
C PRO A 65 15.02 29.45 6.47
N GLN A 66 14.20 30.02 7.36
CA GLN A 66 13.95 31.45 7.49
C GLN A 66 13.93 31.90 8.94
N ALA A 67 14.60 33.02 9.22
CA ALA A 67 14.58 33.64 10.56
C ALA A 67 13.20 34.18 11.00
N LYS A 68 12.21 34.26 10.10
CA LYS A 68 10.85 34.72 10.40
C LYS A 68 9.83 33.93 9.60
N ALA A 69 8.75 33.48 10.26
CA ALA A 69 7.63 32.84 9.59
C ALA A 69 6.93 33.84 8.66
N ARG A 70 6.57 33.42 7.44
CA ARG A 70 5.81 34.28 6.50
C ARG A 70 4.33 34.32 6.85
N HIS A 71 3.87 33.25 7.46
CA HIS A 71 2.50 33.00 7.86
C HIS A 71 2.40 32.94 9.39
N SER A 72 1.19 33.12 9.93
CA SER A 72 0.99 33.01 11.38
C SER A 72 1.19 31.56 11.85
N VAL A 73 1.75 31.42 13.05
CA VAL A 73 2.00 30.14 13.70
C VAL A 73 0.69 29.66 14.36
N GLY A 74 0.07 28.61 13.79
CA GLY A 74 -1.18 28.04 14.32
C GLY A 74 -2.47 28.80 13.95
N GLU A 75 -3.60 28.09 14.05
CA GLU A 75 -4.94 28.63 13.75
C GLU A 75 -5.52 29.50 14.90
N TYR A 76 -5.00 29.36 16.14
CA TYR A 76 -5.68 29.88 17.34
C TYR A 76 -4.82 30.62 18.39
N ASP A 77 -3.50 30.74 18.25
CA ASP A 77 -2.66 31.32 19.31
C ASP A 77 -1.88 32.56 18.88
N ASP A 78 -2.34 33.74 19.35
CA ASP A 78 -1.60 35.01 19.34
C ASP A 78 -0.37 34.99 20.28
N HIS A 79 0.00 33.82 20.80
CA HIS A 79 1.03 33.65 21.82
C HIS A 79 2.40 33.27 21.25
N TRP A 80 2.49 32.92 19.96
CA TRP A 80 3.77 32.53 19.34
C TRP A 80 4.37 33.68 18.55
N SER A 81 5.65 33.94 18.81
CA SER A 81 6.40 34.92 18.05
C SER A 81 6.59 34.45 16.61
N ALA A 82 6.53 35.41 15.68
CA ALA A 82 6.88 35.16 14.28
C ALA A 82 8.39 34.89 14.08
N GLU A 83 9.20 35.12 15.10
CA GLU A 83 10.63 34.80 15.14
C GLU A 83 10.87 33.59 16.06
N PRO A 84 11.65 32.58 15.63
CA PRO A 84 11.94 31.45 16.48
C PRO A 84 12.98 31.82 17.55
N ALA A 85 13.26 30.90 18.47
CA ALA A 85 14.30 31.06 19.45
C ALA A 85 15.67 31.17 18.77
N ARG A 86 16.62 31.86 19.43
CA ARG A 86 17.96 32.05 18.89
C ARG A 86 18.62 30.72 18.51
N GLY A 87 19.17 30.67 17.30
CA GLY A 87 19.82 29.48 16.75
C GLY A 87 18.88 28.55 15.98
N ALA A 88 17.61 28.93 15.85
CA ALA A 88 16.64 28.21 15.06
C ALA A 88 16.09 29.05 13.91
N GLU A 89 15.53 28.37 12.91
CA GLU A 89 14.86 28.94 11.76
C GLU A 89 13.57 28.16 11.47
N PHE A 90 12.63 28.81 10.79
CA PHE A 90 11.40 28.20 10.33
C PHE A 90 11.54 27.59 8.94
N LEU A 91 11.01 26.38 8.80
CA LEU A 91 10.86 25.62 7.57
C LEU A 91 9.35 25.41 7.33
N GLU A 92 8.84 25.92 6.21
CA GLU A 92 7.44 25.74 5.81
C GLU A 92 7.35 24.55 4.86
N ILE A 93 6.45 23.62 5.14
CA ILE A 93 6.27 22.38 4.38
C ILE A 93 4.81 22.25 4.00
N GLY A 94 4.50 22.52 2.74
CA GLY A 94 3.19 22.28 2.17
C GLY A 94 3.00 20.85 1.76
N TYR A 95 1.77 20.34 1.87
CA TYR A 95 1.46 18.93 1.67
C TYR A 95 0.16 18.68 0.92
N ARG A 96 0.25 17.88 -0.14
CA ARG A 96 -0.92 17.39 -0.86
C ARG A 96 -0.76 15.91 -1.25
N PRO A 97 -1.57 15.00 -0.70
CA PRO A 97 -1.65 13.65 -1.19
C PRO A 97 -2.45 13.61 -2.50
N GLU A 98 -1.97 12.82 -3.45
CA GLU A 98 -2.57 12.56 -4.74
C GLU A 98 -2.62 11.07 -5.00
N LYS A 99 -3.52 10.67 -5.91
CA LYS A 99 -3.54 9.30 -6.40
C LYS A 99 -2.26 9.04 -7.19
N THR A 100 -1.64 7.91 -6.95
CA THR A 100 -0.56 7.41 -7.80
C THR A 100 -1.09 7.17 -9.22
N ASP A 101 -0.29 7.56 -10.21
CA ASP A 101 -0.60 7.32 -11.62
C ASP A 101 -0.64 5.80 -11.95
N GLY A 102 -1.29 5.46 -13.06
CA GLY A 102 -1.35 4.09 -13.56
C GLY A 102 -2.29 3.17 -12.76
N ASP A 103 -1.91 1.89 -12.68
CA ASP A 103 -2.69 0.82 -12.04
C ASP A 103 -2.19 0.48 -10.63
N ALA A 104 -1.55 1.43 -9.95
CA ALA A 104 -1.08 1.25 -8.57
C ALA A 104 -2.21 0.94 -7.56
N TRP A 105 -3.46 1.26 -7.91
CA TRP A 105 -4.64 0.85 -7.14
C TRP A 105 -4.74 -0.67 -6.99
N ALA A 106 -4.15 -1.46 -7.90
CA ALA A 106 -4.15 -2.91 -7.84
C ALA A 106 -3.06 -3.49 -6.92
N LEU A 107 -2.23 -2.63 -6.30
CA LEU A 107 -1.28 -3.01 -5.24
C LEU A 107 -1.93 -3.21 -3.88
N TRP A 108 -3.22 -2.89 -3.78
CA TRP A 108 -4.02 -3.04 -2.60
C TRP A 108 -5.45 -3.47 -2.98
N GLN A 109 -6.08 -4.29 -2.14
CA GLN A 109 -7.48 -4.63 -2.29
C GLN A 109 -8.28 -4.02 -1.14
N PRO A 110 -9.30 -3.19 -1.39
CA PRO A 110 -10.08 -2.53 -0.34
C PRO A 110 -10.75 -3.48 0.67
N SER A 111 -11.01 -4.71 0.24
CA SER A 111 -11.65 -5.79 1.00
C SER A 111 -10.69 -6.51 1.96
N ALA A 112 -9.38 -6.47 1.69
CA ALA A 112 -8.36 -6.89 2.63
C ALA A 112 -8.33 -5.86 3.77
N ARG A 113 -8.94 -6.21 4.90
CA ARG A 113 -9.30 -5.36 6.06
C ARG A 113 -8.16 -4.58 6.75
N GLY A 114 -6.98 -4.45 6.16
CA GLY A 114 -5.90 -3.61 6.66
C GLY A 114 -6.08 -2.17 6.20
N LYS A 115 -6.01 -1.22 7.14
CA LYS A 115 -5.66 0.16 6.81
C LYS A 115 -4.29 0.08 6.11
N LEU A 116 -4.15 0.69 4.93
CA LEU A 116 -2.83 0.82 4.29
C LEU A 116 -1.85 1.43 5.31
N PRO A 117 -0.57 1.02 5.32
CA PRO A 117 0.42 1.68 6.16
C PRO A 117 0.38 3.18 5.86
N ASP A 118 0.12 4.00 6.88
CA ASP A 118 0.26 5.44 6.74
C ASP A 118 1.76 5.74 6.76
N PRO A 119 2.30 6.48 5.77
CA PRO A 119 3.70 6.87 5.83
C PRO A 119 3.94 7.82 6.99
N VAL A 120 5.06 7.69 7.68
CA VAL A 120 5.50 8.66 8.67
C VAL A 120 6.52 9.58 8.02
N PHE A 121 6.21 10.87 7.95
CA PHE A 121 7.13 11.88 7.43
C PHE A 121 7.96 12.46 8.57
N THR A 122 9.26 12.63 8.37
CA THR A 122 10.19 13.14 9.37
C THR A 122 11.14 14.12 8.70
N VAL A 123 11.23 15.34 9.22
CA VAL A 123 12.30 16.27 8.84
C VAL A 123 13.54 15.88 9.64
N VAL A 124 14.65 15.68 8.96
CA VAL A 124 15.95 15.46 9.59
C VAL A 124 16.80 16.69 9.38
N ALA A 125 17.29 17.27 10.47
CA ALA A 125 18.19 18.41 10.47
C ALA A 125 19.41 18.07 11.34
N ASP A 126 20.54 17.75 10.68
CA ASP A 126 21.71 17.12 11.29
C ASP A 126 21.34 15.86 12.10
N ASP A 127 21.52 15.89 13.42
CA ASP A 127 21.20 14.78 14.33
C ASP A 127 19.74 14.81 14.84
N GLU A 128 19.00 15.88 14.57
CA GLU A 128 17.63 16.06 15.03
C GLU A 128 16.62 15.43 14.08
N ARG A 129 15.63 14.70 14.63
CA ARG A 129 14.57 14.02 13.88
C ARG A 129 13.21 14.51 14.34
N ILE A 130 12.54 15.26 13.48
CA ILE A 130 11.29 15.95 13.78
C ILE A 130 10.16 15.28 13.01
N VAL A 131 9.33 14.50 13.71
CA VAL A 131 8.19 13.79 13.10
C VAL A 131 7.10 14.81 12.77
N LEU A 132 6.63 14.78 11.53
CA LEU A 132 5.48 15.59 11.12
C LEU A 132 4.20 14.88 11.54
N ASP A 133 3.33 15.60 12.25
CA ASP A 133 2.06 15.04 12.67
C ASP A 133 1.13 14.87 11.46
N ASN A 134 0.89 13.60 11.09
CA ASN A 134 0.05 13.21 9.97
C ASN A 134 -1.45 13.33 10.24
N ASP A 135 -1.85 13.52 11.50
CA ASP A 135 -3.26 13.76 11.84
C ASP A 135 -3.70 15.17 11.40
N LEU A 136 -2.73 16.06 11.19
CA LEU A 136 -2.92 17.39 10.62
C LEU A 136 -3.09 17.27 9.10
N ARG A 137 -4.29 17.61 8.60
CA ARG A 137 -4.56 17.71 7.15
C ARG A 137 -4.05 19.01 6.53
N PHE A 138 -3.02 19.59 7.14
CA PHE A 138 -2.60 20.97 6.91
C PHE A 138 -1.12 21.00 6.54
N ASP A 139 -0.69 22.13 5.99
CA ASP A 139 0.71 22.43 5.79
C ASP A 139 1.39 22.58 7.17
N TRP A 140 2.67 22.24 7.26
CA TRP A 140 3.44 22.30 8.51
C TRP A 140 4.38 23.50 8.53
N LEU A 141 4.53 24.09 9.71
CA LEU A 141 5.62 25.00 10.05
C LEU A 141 6.52 24.30 11.07
N VAL A 142 7.78 24.06 10.71
CA VAL A 142 8.73 23.29 11.51
C VAL A 142 9.89 24.18 11.90
N THR A 143 10.36 24.10 13.14
CA THR A 143 11.54 24.84 13.58
C THR A 143 12.78 23.95 13.54
N VAL A 144 13.80 24.34 12.78
CA VAL A 144 15.06 23.61 12.53
C VAL A 144 16.28 24.42 12.99
N PRO A 145 17.47 23.83 13.19
CA PRO A 145 18.69 24.58 13.47
C PRO A 145 19.03 25.57 12.33
N ALA A 146 19.45 26.78 12.68
CA ALA A 146 19.76 27.85 11.71
C ALA A 146 20.99 27.56 10.85
N ASP A 147 21.90 26.73 11.35
CA ASP A 147 23.16 26.33 10.74
C ASP A 147 23.18 24.85 10.36
N ALA A 148 22.01 24.24 10.12
CA ALA A 148 21.90 22.84 9.71
C ALA A 148 22.63 22.60 8.38
N ASP A 149 23.62 21.71 8.41
CA ASP A 149 24.41 21.32 7.23
C ASP A 149 23.70 20.22 6.44
N ASP A 150 22.95 19.36 7.13
CA ASP A 150 22.16 18.27 6.55
C ASP A 150 20.67 18.51 6.82
N LEU A 151 19.91 18.80 5.77
CA LEU A 151 18.46 18.99 5.86
C LEU A 151 17.75 18.09 4.85
N ALA A 152 16.95 17.14 5.34
CA ALA A 152 16.31 16.12 4.54
C ALA A 152 14.88 15.81 5.00
N LEU A 153 14.12 15.19 4.10
CA LEU A 153 12.86 14.53 4.39
C LEU A 153 13.09 13.02 4.40
N GLU A 154 12.77 12.39 5.52
CA GLU A 154 12.65 10.96 5.65
C GLU A 154 11.19 10.51 5.64
N VAL A 155 10.96 9.37 5.01
CA VAL A 155 9.65 8.75 4.86
C VAL A 155 9.76 7.30 5.26
N GLU A 156 9.13 6.94 6.37
CA GLU A 156 8.97 5.54 6.76
C GLU A 156 7.66 5.00 6.19
N PHE A 157 7.75 3.91 5.43
CA PHE A 157 6.59 3.21 4.87
C PHE A 157 6.79 1.70 4.95
N ASP A 158 5.90 1.02 5.65
CA ASP A 158 5.92 -0.44 5.83
C ASP A 158 7.30 -0.96 6.27
N GLY A 159 7.86 -0.32 7.32
CA GLY A 159 9.16 -0.67 7.89
C GLY A 159 10.38 -0.30 7.05
N ARG A 160 10.21 0.37 5.91
CA ARG A 160 11.31 0.88 5.09
C ARG A 160 11.40 2.41 5.18
N THR A 161 12.59 2.90 5.53
CA THR A 161 12.90 4.33 5.52
C THR A 161 13.52 4.73 4.19
N LEU A 162 12.97 5.79 3.59
CA LEU A 162 13.43 6.43 2.36
C LEU A 162 13.82 7.87 2.71
N ARG A 163 14.88 8.41 2.10
CA ARG A 163 15.41 9.74 2.43
C ARG A 163 15.65 10.55 1.16
N THR A 164 15.39 11.85 1.23
CA THR A 164 15.69 12.81 0.17
C THR A 164 16.13 14.15 0.74
N ASP A 165 17.18 14.74 0.20
CA ASP A 165 17.69 16.02 0.66
C ASP A 165 16.73 17.15 0.26
N LEU A 166 16.50 18.10 1.16
CA LEU A 166 15.63 19.27 0.93
C LEU A 166 16.38 20.46 0.32
N GLY A 167 17.73 20.44 0.35
CA GLY A 167 18.57 21.49 -0.24
C GLY A 167 18.73 21.41 -1.76
N THR A 168 18.30 20.32 -2.39
CA THR A 168 18.51 20.06 -3.82
C THR A 168 17.19 20.10 -4.60
N PRO A 169 17.03 20.98 -5.61
CA PRO A 169 15.75 21.20 -6.31
C PRO A 169 15.29 20.06 -7.24
N VAL A 170 15.96 18.91 -7.23
CA VAL A 170 15.70 17.78 -8.16
C VAL A 170 15.61 16.43 -7.44
N SER A 171 15.76 16.39 -6.12
CA SER A 171 15.68 15.16 -5.34
C SER A 171 14.22 14.88 -4.99
N GLY A 172 13.80 13.63 -5.20
CA GLY A 172 12.49 13.11 -4.83
C GLY A 172 12.62 11.63 -4.57
N ILE A 173 11.63 11.06 -3.90
CA ILE A 173 11.57 9.62 -3.66
C ILE A 173 10.65 9.04 -4.72
N ASP A 174 11.13 8.09 -5.52
CA ASP A 174 10.28 7.32 -6.43
C ASP A 174 10.59 5.84 -6.36
N VAL A 175 9.68 5.10 -5.73
CA VAL A 175 9.81 3.66 -5.54
C VAL A 175 9.63 2.87 -6.85
N PHE A 176 9.03 3.48 -7.87
CA PHE A 176 8.77 2.85 -9.18
C PHE A 176 9.80 3.23 -10.25
N ALA A 177 10.87 3.95 -9.88
CA ALA A 177 11.96 4.33 -10.79
C ALA A 177 11.47 4.95 -12.12
N ALA A 178 10.56 5.92 -12.03
CA ALA A 178 9.98 6.72 -13.12
C ALA A 178 8.95 6.03 -14.02
N ALA A 179 8.50 4.80 -13.70
CA ALA A 179 7.48 4.10 -14.48
C ALA A 179 6.35 3.59 -13.58
N PRO A 180 5.17 4.25 -13.55
CA PRO A 180 4.06 3.80 -12.71
C PRO A 180 3.59 2.40 -13.12
N PRO A 181 3.07 1.59 -12.18
CA PRO A 181 2.56 0.26 -12.48
C PRO A 181 1.51 0.30 -13.58
N ARG A 182 1.55 -0.64 -14.52
CA ARG A 182 0.51 -0.78 -15.54
C ARG A 182 0.00 -2.19 -15.63
N ARG A 183 -1.30 -2.31 -15.86
CA ARG A 183 -1.99 -3.58 -16.05
C ARG A 183 -2.00 -3.93 -17.54
N SER A 184 -1.45 -5.09 -17.84
CA SER A 184 -1.66 -5.76 -19.12
C SER A 184 -2.82 -6.75 -18.98
N GLN A 185 -3.68 -6.83 -20.00
CA GLN A 185 -4.67 -7.89 -20.11
C GLN A 185 -4.21 -8.86 -21.19
N VAL A 186 -4.12 -10.14 -20.82
CA VAL A 186 -3.79 -11.23 -21.72
C VAL A 186 -5.03 -12.13 -21.80
N PRO A 187 -5.78 -12.10 -22.91
CA PRO A 187 -6.92 -12.98 -23.07
C PRO A 187 -6.44 -14.43 -23.12
N CYS A 188 -7.21 -15.35 -22.53
CA CYS A 188 -7.00 -16.75 -22.84
C CYS A 188 -7.47 -17.02 -24.27
N PRO A 189 -6.75 -17.86 -25.05
CA PRO A 189 -7.27 -18.37 -26.30
C PRO A 189 -8.51 -19.20 -26.01
N GLU A 190 -9.43 -19.13 -26.97
CA GLU A 190 -10.61 -19.98 -27.02
C GLU A 190 -10.19 -21.45 -26.90
N GLN A 191 -10.89 -22.18 -26.04
CA GLN A 191 -10.60 -23.57 -25.82
C GLN A 191 -11.20 -24.44 -26.92
N PRO A 192 -10.41 -25.34 -27.54
CA PRO A 192 -10.95 -26.27 -28.50
C PRO A 192 -11.86 -27.27 -27.80
N ARG A 193 -13.01 -27.57 -28.42
CA ARG A 193 -13.90 -28.64 -27.99
C ARG A 193 -13.11 -29.94 -27.90
N THR A 194 -13.11 -30.58 -26.74
CA THR A 194 -12.33 -31.81 -26.51
C THR A 194 -13.27 -32.99 -26.31
N THR A 195 -13.01 -34.09 -27.00
CA THR A 195 -13.72 -35.35 -26.76
C THR A 195 -12.94 -36.16 -25.73
N VAL A 196 -13.62 -36.57 -24.66
CA VAL A 196 -13.03 -37.30 -23.54
C VAL A 196 -13.40 -38.77 -23.63
N ARG A 197 -12.84 -39.60 -22.75
CA ARG A 197 -13.07 -41.04 -22.74
C ARG A 197 -14.57 -41.33 -22.62
N GLY A 198 -15.10 -42.31 -23.35
CA GLY A 198 -16.54 -42.62 -23.35
C GLY A 198 -17.38 -41.74 -24.28
N GLY A 199 -16.76 -40.89 -25.11
CA GLY A 199 -17.44 -40.14 -26.17
C GLY A 199 -18.15 -38.87 -25.69
N ALA A 200 -18.03 -38.51 -24.41
CA ALA A 200 -18.48 -37.22 -23.93
C ALA A 200 -17.61 -36.10 -24.53
N ARG A 201 -18.23 -34.95 -24.76
CA ARG A 201 -17.61 -33.73 -25.26
C ARG A 201 -17.57 -32.73 -24.13
N PHE A 202 -16.38 -32.26 -23.84
CA PHE A 202 -16.12 -31.13 -22.96
C PHE A 202 -16.06 -29.85 -23.80
N ASN A 203 -16.90 -28.89 -23.45
CA ASN A 203 -16.78 -27.51 -23.90
C ASN A 203 -16.46 -26.67 -22.67
N GLY A 204 -15.37 -25.91 -22.70
CA GLY A 204 -14.88 -25.29 -21.48
C GLY A 204 -14.32 -23.89 -21.61
N THR A 205 -14.56 -23.16 -20.52
CA THR A 205 -13.83 -22.08 -19.86
C THR A 205 -13.32 -20.91 -20.70
N GLU A 206 -13.88 -19.73 -20.41
CA GLU A 206 -13.25 -18.45 -20.70
C GLU A 206 -12.34 -18.10 -19.51
N CYS A 207 -11.07 -17.82 -19.76
CA CYS A 207 -10.23 -17.23 -18.72
C CYS A 207 -9.64 -15.89 -19.18
N GLY A 208 -9.39 -15.03 -18.21
CA GLY A 208 -8.72 -13.76 -18.40
C GLY A 208 -7.58 -13.65 -17.40
N VAL A 209 -6.40 -13.27 -17.87
CA VAL A 209 -5.28 -12.94 -16.98
C VAL A 209 -5.01 -11.45 -17.14
N ALA A 210 -5.10 -10.71 -16.05
CA ALA A 210 -4.63 -9.34 -15.99
C ALA A 210 -3.39 -9.29 -15.07
N ALA A 211 -2.24 -8.88 -15.59
CA ALA A 211 -1.00 -8.83 -14.83
C ALA A 211 -0.49 -7.38 -14.74
N LEU A 212 -0.07 -6.98 -13.55
CA LEU A 212 0.68 -5.75 -13.35
C LEU A 212 2.13 -5.95 -13.79
N THR A 213 2.75 -4.88 -14.26
CA THR A 213 4.22 -4.78 -14.31
C THR A 213 4.81 -5.11 -12.94
N ALA A 214 6.04 -5.64 -12.91
CA ALA A 214 6.69 -5.98 -11.66
C ALA A 214 6.83 -4.74 -10.75
N VAL A 215 6.55 -4.90 -9.46
CA VAL A 215 6.49 -3.80 -8.49
C VAL A 215 7.35 -4.08 -7.26
N PRO A 216 7.87 -3.05 -6.57
CA PRO A 216 8.76 -3.24 -5.42
C PRO A 216 8.00 -3.61 -4.13
N TRP A 217 6.68 -3.44 -4.08
CA TRP A 217 5.87 -3.59 -2.88
C TRP A 217 4.44 -4.02 -3.21
N HIS A 218 3.83 -4.84 -2.35
CA HIS A 218 2.40 -5.16 -2.40
C HIS A 218 1.86 -5.41 -0.98
N ALA A 219 0.63 -4.98 -0.69
CA ALA A 219 0.08 -4.97 0.67
C ALA A 219 0.09 -6.33 1.39
N ALA A 220 -0.07 -7.44 0.66
CA ALA A 220 -0.07 -8.79 1.22
C ALA A 220 1.33 -9.36 1.54
N VAL A 221 2.39 -8.83 0.93
CA VAL A 221 3.75 -9.42 0.98
C VAL A 221 4.85 -8.41 1.31
N GLY A 222 4.50 -7.13 1.49
CA GLY A 222 5.43 -6.06 1.82
C GLY A 222 6.43 -5.75 0.71
N TRP A 223 7.60 -5.25 1.11
CA TRP A 223 8.71 -4.94 0.21
C TRP A 223 9.39 -6.19 -0.34
N ALA A 224 9.64 -6.21 -1.64
CA ALA A 224 10.49 -7.24 -2.25
C ALA A 224 11.94 -7.09 -1.77
N ALA A 225 12.66 -8.20 -1.68
CA ALA A 225 14.08 -8.19 -1.35
C ALA A 225 14.91 -7.43 -2.41
N PRO A 226 16.11 -6.93 -2.07
CA PRO A 226 16.98 -6.25 -3.04
C PRO A 226 17.22 -7.10 -4.31
N GLY A 227 17.06 -6.50 -5.49
CA GLY A 227 17.17 -7.18 -6.79
C GLY A 227 15.96 -8.04 -7.18
N ARG A 228 14.89 -8.02 -6.36
CA ARG A 228 13.64 -8.73 -6.59
C ARG A 228 12.48 -7.74 -6.73
N ALA A 229 11.38 -8.23 -7.30
CA ALA A 229 10.12 -7.52 -7.44
C ALA A 229 8.95 -8.51 -7.35
N TRP A 230 7.76 -8.00 -7.07
CA TRP A 230 6.53 -8.77 -7.08
C TRP A 230 5.86 -8.68 -8.43
N LEU A 231 5.56 -9.83 -9.04
CA LEU A 231 4.61 -9.92 -10.13
C LEU A 231 3.22 -10.23 -9.56
N VAL A 232 2.26 -9.34 -9.80
CA VAL A 232 0.88 -9.50 -9.36
C VAL A 232 0.01 -9.80 -10.57
N ALA A 233 -0.64 -10.97 -10.59
CA ALA A 233 -1.58 -11.34 -11.64
C ALA A 233 -2.96 -11.63 -11.05
N LYS A 234 -3.98 -10.92 -11.55
CA LYS A 234 -5.39 -11.21 -11.32
C LYS A 234 -5.86 -12.18 -12.40
N VAL A 235 -6.17 -13.41 -11.99
CA VAL A 235 -6.68 -14.46 -12.85
C VAL A 235 -8.19 -14.57 -12.63
N ASN A 236 -8.95 -14.38 -13.70
CA ASN A 236 -10.37 -14.67 -13.73
C ASN A 236 -10.58 -15.95 -14.54
N VAL A 237 -11.24 -16.93 -13.94
CA VAL A 237 -11.65 -18.16 -14.58
C VAL A 237 -13.18 -18.19 -14.58
N SER A 238 -13.79 -17.97 -15.74
CA SER A 238 -15.23 -18.17 -15.92
C SER A 238 -15.47 -19.60 -16.39
N ILE A 239 -15.99 -20.40 -15.47
CA ILE A 239 -16.19 -21.82 -15.57
C ILE A 239 -17.60 -22.10 -16.13
N ASN A 240 -17.87 -21.61 -17.34
CA ASN A 240 -19.05 -22.00 -18.12
C ASN A 240 -18.82 -23.34 -18.84
N THR A 241 -18.46 -24.37 -18.07
CA THR A 241 -18.15 -25.69 -18.61
C THR A 241 -19.38 -26.58 -18.66
N TYR A 242 -19.50 -27.41 -19.70
CA TYR A 242 -20.48 -28.48 -19.73
C TYR A 242 -19.98 -29.72 -20.46
N PHE A 243 -20.37 -30.88 -19.94
CA PHE A 243 -20.18 -32.18 -20.58
C PHE A 243 -21.45 -32.54 -21.35
N THR A 244 -21.29 -33.00 -22.60
CA THR A 244 -22.41 -33.44 -23.46
C THR A 244 -22.09 -34.75 -24.16
N GLY A 245 -23.09 -35.58 -24.43
CA GLY A 245 -22.92 -36.86 -25.16
C GLY A 245 -22.35 -37.99 -24.29
N GLY A 246 -21.92 -39.08 -24.93
CA GLY A 246 -21.49 -40.32 -24.28
C GLY A 246 -22.63 -41.34 -24.13
N SER A 247 -23.26 -41.38 -22.95
CA SER A 247 -24.18 -42.44 -22.49
C SER A 247 -25.57 -42.47 -23.14
N GLY A 248 -25.91 -41.48 -23.96
CA GLY A 248 -27.20 -41.36 -24.65
C GLY A 248 -27.60 -39.90 -24.88
N PRO A 249 -28.69 -39.64 -25.62
CA PRO A 249 -29.29 -38.32 -25.70
C PRO A 249 -29.85 -37.93 -24.33
N GLY A 250 -29.45 -36.76 -23.80
CA GLY A 250 -30.02 -36.20 -22.56
C GLY A 250 -29.30 -36.53 -21.25
N THR A 251 -28.12 -37.17 -21.28
CA THR A 251 -27.31 -37.39 -20.06
C THR A 251 -26.86 -36.06 -19.46
N SER A 252 -27.33 -35.78 -18.23
CA SER A 252 -26.83 -34.73 -17.34
C SER A 252 -25.54 -35.18 -16.67
N TYR A 253 -24.63 -34.23 -16.44
CA TYR A 253 -23.39 -34.45 -15.71
C TYR A 253 -23.34 -33.49 -14.52
N GLU A 254 -23.05 -34.02 -13.35
CA GLU A 254 -22.57 -33.21 -12.23
C GLU A 254 -21.12 -32.82 -12.50
N ILE A 255 -20.81 -31.54 -12.37
CA ILE A 255 -19.48 -31.02 -12.67
C ILE A 255 -18.76 -30.72 -11.36
N GLY A 256 -17.75 -31.53 -11.07
CA GLY A 256 -16.74 -31.25 -10.06
C GLY A 256 -15.63 -30.40 -10.64
N TYR A 257 -15.24 -29.37 -9.91
CA TYR A 257 -14.08 -28.55 -10.23
C TYR A 257 -12.90 -29.00 -9.36
N GLY A 258 -11.68 -29.00 -9.89
CA GLY A 258 -10.43 -29.13 -9.13
C GLY A 258 -9.89 -27.77 -8.72
N GLU A 259 -8.98 -27.73 -7.75
CA GLU A 259 -8.31 -26.49 -7.34
C GLU A 259 -7.38 -26.00 -8.47
N PRO A 260 -7.47 -24.72 -8.89
CA PRO A 260 -6.57 -24.19 -9.89
C PRO A 260 -5.13 -24.18 -9.37
N SER A 261 -4.18 -24.61 -10.19
CA SER A 261 -2.75 -24.48 -9.87
C SER A 261 -2.11 -23.40 -10.72
N TYR A 262 -1.28 -22.57 -10.10
CA TYR A 262 -0.58 -21.47 -10.76
C TYR A 262 0.92 -21.70 -10.65
N LEU A 263 1.63 -21.56 -11.76
CA LEU A 263 3.09 -21.60 -11.79
C LEU A 263 3.62 -20.45 -12.63
N LEU A 264 4.69 -19.80 -12.19
CA LEU A 264 5.42 -18.82 -12.99
C LEU A 264 6.81 -19.35 -13.29
N ASP A 265 7.08 -19.67 -14.56
CA ASP A 265 8.30 -20.33 -15.01
C ASP A 265 8.64 -21.61 -14.18
N GLY A 266 7.59 -22.30 -13.72
CA GLY A 266 7.68 -23.51 -12.90
C GLY A 266 7.74 -23.27 -11.38
N ALA A 267 7.81 -22.02 -10.91
CA ALA A 267 7.77 -21.68 -9.50
C ALA A 267 6.33 -21.50 -8.99
N LEU A 268 6.07 -21.90 -7.74
CA LEU A 268 4.80 -21.65 -7.06
C LEU A 268 4.63 -20.17 -6.69
N PRO A 269 3.39 -19.66 -6.59
CA PRO A 269 3.15 -18.32 -6.07
C PRO A 269 3.61 -18.23 -4.60
N HIS A 270 4.01 -17.03 -4.21
CA HIS A 270 4.29 -16.71 -2.81
C HIS A 270 2.98 -16.66 -2.01
N VAL A 271 1.94 -16.04 -2.60
CA VAL A 271 0.61 -15.87 -2.01
C VAL A 271 -0.46 -16.01 -3.11
N VAL A 272 -1.60 -16.62 -2.74
CA VAL A 272 -2.83 -16.64 -3.54
C VAL A 272 -3.95 -16.02 -2.71
N LEU A 273 -4.61 -15.00 -3.25
CA LEU A 273 -5.72 -14.30 -2.62
C LEU A 273 -7.03 -14.54 -3.39
N ASP A 274 -8.16 -14.56 -2.68
CA ASP A 274 -9.48 -14.43 -3.31
C ASP A 274 -9.78 -12.99 -3.75
N ASP A 275 -10.98 -12.73 -4.28
CA ASP A 275 -11.40 -11.38 -4.69
C ASP A 275 -11.63 -10.42 -3.49
N ASP A 276 -11.78 -10.98 -2.28
CA ASP A 276 -11.84 -10.25 -1.02
C ASP A 276 -10.43 -9.96 -0.44
N GLY A 277 -9.37 -10.43 -1.08
CA GLY A 277 -7.98 -10.24 -0.64
C GLY A 277 -7.59 -11.12 0.54
N ARG A 278 -8.34 -12.19 0.83
CA ARG A 278 -7.99 -13.17 1.86
C ARG A 278 -7.04 -14.19 1.27
N GLU A 279 -5.97 -14.47 2.01
CA GLU A 279 -5.05 -15.54 1.65
C GLU A 279 -5.72 -16.90 1.71
N LEU A 280 -5.51 -17.69 0.68
CA LEU A 280 -6.06 -19.03 0.52
C LEU A 280 -4.97 -20.03 0.82
N ALA A 281 -5.06 -20.68 1.98
CA ALA A 281 -4.22 -21.83 2.29
C ALA A 281 -4.66 -23.10 1.53
N SER A 282 -5.94 -23.16 1.14
CA SER A 282 -6.54 -24.23 0.35
C SER A 282 -7.87 -23.77 -0.25
N ARG A 283 -8.33 -24.49 -1.27
CA ARG A 283 -9.62 -24.24 -1.92
C ARG A 283 -10.82 -24.09 -0.96
N PRO A 284 -11.69 -23.08 -1.16
CA PRO A 284 -13.03 -23.08 -0.59
C PRO A 284 -13.92 -24.18 -1.21
N ALA A 285 -14.81 -24.77 -0.41
CA ALA A 285 -15.69 -25.85 -0.86
C ALA A 285 -16.69 -25.42 -1.97
N ASP A 286 -16.92 -24.12 -2.11
CA ASP A 286 -18.00 -23.48 -2.86
C ASP A 286 -17.50 -22.59 -4.02
N MET A 287 -16.50 -23.06 -4.78
CA MET A 287 -16.11 -22.37 -6.02
C MET A 287 -17.34 -22.14 -6.91
N THR A 288 -17.60 -20.87 -7.20
CA THR A 288 -18.69 -20.44 -8.09
C THR A 288 -18.28 -20.59 -9.55
N VAL A 289 -19.22 -20.30 -10.45
CA VAL A 289 -18.98 -20.28 -11.90
C VAL A 289 -17.91 -19.25 -12.28
N ASP A 290 -17.68 -18.20 -11.48
CA ASP A 290 -16.68 -17.18 -11.74
C ASP A 290 -15.66 -17.15 -10.58
N ASP A 291 -14.47 -17.71 -10.81
CA ASP A 291 -13.39 -17.74 -9.83
C ASP A 291 -12.38 -16.64 -10.14
N VAL A 292 -12.21 -15.72 -9.20
CA VAL A 292 -11.29 -14.59 -9.32
C VAL A 292 -10.24 -14.71 -8.23
N ARG A 293 -8.97 -14.85 -8.64
CA ARG A 293 -7.83 -14.97 -7.75
C ARG A 293 -6.76 -13.92 -8.07
N THR A 294 -6.10 -13.41 -7.05
CA THR A 294 -4.86 -12.65 -7.20
C THR A 294 -3.70 -13.55 -6.80
N VAL A 295 -2.79 -13.80 -7.73
CA VAL A 295 -1.58 -14.61 -7.50
C VAL A 295 -0.35 -13.70 -7.53
N ILE A 296 0.50 -13.85 -6.52
CA ILE A 296 1.69 -13.01 -6.33
C ILE A 296 2.92 -13.90 -6.43
N PHE A 297 3.85 -13.53 -7.31
CA PHE A 297 5.10 -14.24 -7.53
C PHE A 297 6.30 -13.34 -7.26
N ASP A 298 7.38 -13.94 -6.76
CA ASP A 298 8.69 -13.30 -6.66
C ASP A 298 9.43 -13.44 -8.00
N VAL A 299 9.84 -12.31 -8.61
CA VAL A 299 10.60 -12.26 -9.86
C VAL A 299 11.86 -11.41 -9.72
N PRO A 300 12.91 -11.63 -10.54
CA PRO A 300 14.02 -10.68 -10.65
C PRO A 300 13.51 -9.28 -11.03
N ALA A 301 14.05 -8.22 -10.43
CA ALA A 301 13.63 -6.84 -10.70
C ALA A 301 13.90 -6.40 -12.16
N ASP A 302 14.86 -7.04 -12.84
CA ASP A 302 15.22 -6.80 -14.24
C ASP A 302 14.53 -7.75 -15.22
N ALA A 303 13.64 -8.63 -14.73
CA ALA A 303 12.93 -9.56 -15.59
C ALA A 303 11.99 -8.81 -16.55
N THR A 304 12.05 -9.15 -17.84
CA THR A 304 11.23 -8.49 -18.87
C THR A 304 10.03 -9.33 -19.30
N ARG A 305 10.07 -10.64 -19.06
CA ARG A 305 9.01 -11.61 -19.38
C ARG A 305 9.04 -12.77 -18.38
N ALA A 306 7.88 -13.36 -18.15
CA ALA A 306 7.74 -14.66 -17.50
C ALA A 306 6.61 -15.47 -18.14
N THR A 307 6.58 -16.77 -17.90
CA THR A 307 5.51 -17.66 -18.39
C THR A 307 4.63 -18.10 -17.23
N LEU A 308 3.39 -17.61 -17.19
CA LEU A 308 2.36 -18.11 -16.29
C LEU A 308 1.75 -19.39 -16.87
N GLU A 309 1.79 -20.47 -16.11
CA GLU A 309 1.02 -21.69 -16.32
C GLU A 309 -0.14 -21.74 -15.34
N LEU A 310 -1.37 -21.87 -15.86
CA LEU A 310 -2.59 -22.14 -15.11
C LEU A 310 -3.05 -23.56 -15.47
N ALA A 311 -3.19 -24.44 -14.49
CA ALA A 311 -3.82 -25.74 -14.69
C ALA A 311 -5.17 -25.79 -13.98
N LEU A 312 -6.17 -26.36 -14.65
CA LEU A 312 -7.53 -26.52 -14.17
C LEU A 312 -7.93 -27.98 -14.36
N ASP A 313 -8.37 -28.62 -13.29
CA ASP A 313 -8.86 -29.99 -13.34
C ASP A 313 -10.40 -29.98 -13.27
N TYR A 314 -11.07 -30.78 -14.09
CA TYR A 314 -12.52 -30.92 -14.14
C TYR A 314 -12.89 -32.38 -14.04
N THR A 315 -13.98 -32.68 -13.33
CA THR A 315 -14.59 -34.01 -13.28
C THR A 315 -16.04 -33.89 -13.71
N GLY A 316 -16.45 -34.60 -14.76
CA GLY A 316 -17.85 -34.75 -15.14
C GLY A 316 -18.35 -36.12 -14.71
N THR A 317 -19.30 -36.17 -13.79
CA THR A 317 -19.91 -37.42 -13.31
C THR A 317 -21.33 -37.55 -13.85
N PRO A 318 -21.63 -38.52 -14.73
CA PRO A 318 -22.99 -38.76 -15.18
C PRO A 318 -23.81 -39.38 -14.03
N GLU A 319 -25.13 -39.14 -13.99
CA GLU A 319 -26.02 -39.59 -12.90
C GLU A 319 -25.88 -41.09 -12.55
N ASP A 320 -25.67 -41.94 -13.56
CA ASP A 320 -25.61 -43.40 -13.40
C ASP A 320 -24.23 -44.01 -13.74
N GLY A 321 -23.12 -43.26 -13.62
CA GLY A 321 -21.82 -43.76 -14.07
C GLY A 321 -20.59 -43.22 -13.35
N GLU A 322 -19.42 -43.70 -13.79
CA GLU A 322 -18.13 -43.27 -13.25
C GLU A 322 -17.75 -41.86 -13.75
N GLY A 323 -17.14 -41.07 -12.88
CA GLY A 323 -16.65 -39.73 -13.19
C GLY A 323 -15.54 -39.74 -14.24
N GLN A 324 -15.61 -38.81 -15.19
CA GLN A 324 -14.60 -38.59 -16.21
C GLN A 324 -13.80 -37.34 -15.88
N GLN A 325 -12.47 -37.44 -15.90
CA GLN A 325 -11.58 -36.32 -15.60
C GLN A 325 -11.00 -35.69 -16.86
N VAL A 326 -10.93 -34.36 -16.84
CA VAL A 326 -10.28 -33.53 -17.87
C VAL A 326 -9.34 -32.58 -17.17
N ARG A 327 -8.06 -32.66 -17.52
CA ARG A 327 -7.05 -31.71 -17.08
C ARG A 327 -6.77 -30.72 -18.19
N PHE A 328 -7.01 -29.46 -17.91
CA PHE A 328 -6.70 -28.35 -18.78
C PHE A 328 -5.43 -27.63 -18.30
N ARG A 329 -4.58 -27.22 -19.25
CA ARG A 329 -3.39 -26.40 -18.98
C ARG A 329 -3.30 -25.23 -19.95
N LEU A 330 -3.19 -24.05 -19.40
CA LEU A 330 -2.99 -22.79 -20.07
C LEU A 330 -1.56 -22.31 -19.81
N ARG A 331 -0.83 -21.92 -20.85
CA ARG A 331 0.48 -21.26 -20.70
C ARG A 331 0.46 -19.90 -21.38
N ARG A 332 0.81 -18.83 -20.67
CA ARG A 332 0.81 -17.46 -21.18
C ARG A 332 2.13 -16.79 -20.85
N SER A 333 2.72 -16.12 -21.84
CA SER A 333 3.81 -15.20 -21.57
C SER A 333 3.24 -13.87 -21.10
N LEU A 334 3.71 -13.40 -19.94
CA LEU A 334 3.35 -12.12 -19.35
C LEU A 334 4.50 -11.12 -19.57
N PRO A 335 4.22 -9.90 -20.07
CA PRO A 335 5.21 -8.83 -20.05
C PRO A 335 5.40 -8.35 -18.60
N LEU A 336 6.66 -8.25 -18.16
CA LEU A 336 6.98 -7.83 -16.77
C LEU A 336 7.48 -6.39 -16.68
N ALA A 337 8.10 -5.91 -17.77
CA ALA A 337 8.59 -4.55 -17.90
C ALA A 337 7.78 -3.78 -18.96
N LEU A 338 7.69 -2.46 -18.80
CA LEU A 338 7.22 -1.57 -19.87
C LEU A 338 8.29 -1.45 -20.95
N ARG A 339 7.86 -1.52 -22.21
CA ARG A 339 8.63 -1.04 -23.36
C ARG A 339 8.13 0.35 -23.73
#